data_AF-A0A8T4JPH6-F1
#
_entry.id   AF-A0A8T4JPH6-F1
#
_cell.length_a   1.000
_cell.length_b   1.000
_cell.length_c   1.000
_cell.angle_alpha   90.00
_cell.angle_beta   90.00
_cell.angle_gamma   90.00
#
_symmetry.space_group_name_H-M   'P 1'
#
loop_
_entity.id
_entity.type
_entity.pdbx_description
1 polymer ?
#
loop_
_entity_poly.entity_id
_entity_poly.type
_entity_poly.pdbx_seq_one_letter_code
_entity_poly.pdbx_strand_id
1 'polypeptide(L)'
;MADEIGRLLKEDPARGVDAAMHAYMGLCFMIVRTRLAGIGTKEDMEDCVSEAFMDLYEARDRFDLEKGTVKSFLAVLAARRASDCCRQLLKQQTASPEELELVGSRCPELEQLPGRMELLEALEGLGEPDREIFLRKYYLGQRTKEIARALNLRENTVDQKVGRGLKKLRVWLEGRRQ
;
A
#
# COMPACT_ATOMS: atom_id res chain seq x y z
N MET A 1 -5.30 13.47 20.20
CA MET A 1 -5.31 12.07 19.73
C MET A 1 -4.13 11.76 18.81
N ALA A 2 -4.04 12.24 17.56
CA ALA A 2 -2.94 11.86 16.65
C ALA A 2 -1.54 12.32 17.11
N ASP A 3 -1.43 13.55 17.63
CA ASP A 3 -0.16 14.10 18.16
C ASP A 3 0.24 13.49 19.52
N GLU A 4 -0.73 12.92 20.23
CA GLU A 4 -0.55 12.34 21.57
C GLU A 4 0.07 10.95 21.50
N ILE A 5 -0.39 10.11 20.55
CA ILE A 5 0.22 8.80 20.27
C ILE A 5 1.68 8.97 19.86
N GLY A 6 1.98 9.99 19.05
CA GLY A 6 3.34 10.31 18.63
C GLY A 6 4.28 10.65 19.79
N ARG A 7 3.80 11.41 20.78
CA ARG A 7 4.56 11.72 22.00
C ARG A 7 4.73 10.48 22.88
N LEU A 8 3.66 9.73 23.10
CA LEU A 8 3.70 8.48 23.86
C LEU A 8 4.70 7.49 23.27
N LEU A 9 4.79 7.36 21.95
CA LEU A 9 5.78 6.50 21.29
C LEU A 9 7.24 6.86 21.64
N LYS A 10 7.53 8.10 22.05
CA LYS A 10 8.86 8.53 22.48
C LYS A 10 9.08 8.40 23.98
N GLU A 11 8.08 8.76 24.78
CA GLU A 11 8.18 8.79 26.24
C GLU A 11 7.96 7.41 26.88
N ASP A 12 6.97 6.67 26.39
CA ASP A 12 6.63 5.30 26.81
C ASP A 12 6.23 4.47 25.57
N PRO A 13 7.23 3.87 24.89
CA PRO A 13 7.00 3.15 23.64
C PRO A 13 5.92 2.06 23.73
N ALA A 14 5.83 1.37 24.87
CA ALA A 14 4.84 0.32 25.07
C ALA A 14 3.41 0.89 25.09
N ARG A 15 3.18 1.96 25.87
CA ARG A 15 1.89 2.65 25.90
C ARG A 15 1.57 3.36 24.58
N GLY A 16 2.58 3.88 23.89
CA GLY A 16 2.43 4.51 22.59
C GLY A 16 1.94 3.52 21.52
N VAL A 17 2.52 2.32 21.47
CA VAL A 17 2.07 1.27 20.54
C VAL A 17 0.69 0.76 20.94
N ASP A 18 0.41 0.54 22.22
CA ASP A 18 -0.91 0.13 22.69
C ASP A 18 -2.00 1.14 22.28
N ALA A 19 -1.75 2.43 22.49
CA ALA A 19 -2.66 3.49 22.04
C ALA A 19 -2.82 3.52 20.51
N ALA A 20 -1.74 3.28 19.75
CA ALA A 20 -1.80 3.16 18.30
C ALA A 20 -2.62 1.94 17.84
N MET A 21 -2.51 0.80 18.52
CA MET A 21 -3.29 -0.40 18.25
C MET A 21 -4.78 -0.13 18.45
N HIS A 22 -5.15 0.43 19.60
CA HIS A 22 -6.55 0.80 19.88
C HIS A 22 -7.12 1.77 18.83
N ALA A 23 -6.33 2.73 18.37
CA ALA A 23 -6.78 3.74 17.42
C ALA A 23 -6.78 3.27 15.94
N TYR A 24 -5.84 2.41 15.55
CA TYR A 24 -5.51 2.17 14.14
C TYR A 24 -5.47 0.69 13.73
N MET A 25 -5.75 -0.26 14.62
CA MET A 25 -5.79 -1.68 14.26
C MET A 25 -6.79 -1.95 13.13
N GLY A 26 -8.00 -1.38 13.19
CA GLY A 26 -9.00 -1.51 12.12
C GLY A 26 -8.53 -0.96 10.76
N LEU A 27 -7.77 0.14 10.76
CA LEU A 27 -7.17 0.69 9.54
C LEU A 27 -6.14 -0.27 8.94
N CYS A 28 -5.26 -0.84 9.79
CA CYS A 28 -4.23 -1.77 9.34
C CYS A 28 -4.86 -3.04 8.75
N PHE A 29 -5.86 -3.62 9.43
CA PHE A 29 -6.61 -4.77 8.91
C PHE A 29 -7.29 -4.46 7.58
N MET A 30 -7.91 -3.29 7.43
CA MET A 30 -8.52 -2.88 6.16
C MET A 30 -7.49 -2.85 5.02
N ILE A 31 -6.33 -2.24 5.24
CA ILE A 31 -5.25 -2.14 4.25
C ILE A 31 -4.70 -3.53 3.91
N VAL A 32 -4.39 -4.35 4.91
CA VAL A 32 -3.83 -5.68 4.72
C VAL A 32 -4.82 -6.60 4.01
N ARG A 33 -6.08 -6.64 4.46
CA ARG A 33 -7.16 -7.42 3.83
C ARG A 33 -7.34 -7.03 2.37
N THR A 34 -7.25 -5.74 2.05
CA THR A 34 -7.36 -5.25 0.66
C THR A 34 -6.26 -5.82 -0.24
N ARG A 35 -5.05 -6.02 0.27
CA ARG A 35 -3.90 -6.49 -0.50
C ARG A 35 -3.77 -7.99 -0.55
N LEU A 36 -4.28 -8.68 0.48
CA LEU A 36 -4.28 -10.14 0.58
C LEU A 36 -5.62 -10.76 0.18
N ALA A 37 -6.57 -9.96 -0.31
CA ALA A 37 -7.89 -10.43 -0.71
C ALA A 37 -7.78 -11.56 -1.74
N GLY A 38 -8.33 -12.72 -1.40
CA GLY A 38 -8.40 -13.88 -2.30
C GLY A 38 -7.12 -14.70 -2.42
N ILE A 39 -6.03 -14.33 -1.74
CA ILE A 39 -4.77 -15.08 -1.75
C ILE A 39 -4.22 -15.40 -0.35
N GLY A 40 -4.43 -14.51 0.63
CA GLY A 40 -3.97 -14.70 2.01
C GLY A 40 -5.05 -15.22 2.94
N THR A 41 -4.62 -15.97 3.95
CA THR A 41 -5.46 -16.45 5.05
C THR A 41 -5.69 -15.35 6.10
N LYS A 42 -6.55 -15.62 7.09
CA LYS A 42 -6.74 -14.71 8.22
C LYS A 42 -5.45 -14.57 9.06
N GLU A 43 -4.71 -15.67 9.23
CA GLU A 43 -3.44 -15.69 9.96
C GLU A 43 -2.39 -14.81 9.27
N ASP A 44 -2.26 -14.90 7.94
CA ASP A 44 -1.36 -14.03 7.18
C ASP A 44 -1.68 -12.53 7.39
N MET A 45 -2.98 -12.20 7.51
CA MET A 45 -3.41 -10.83 7.75
C MET A 45 -3.07 -10.36 9.16
N GLU A 46 -3.31 -11.20 10.17
CA GLU A 46 -2.99 -10.92 11.58
C GLU A 46 -1.49 -10.73 11.78
N ASP A 47 -0.67 -11.57 11.13
CA ASP A 47 0.78 -11.47 11.15
C ASP A 47 1.26 -10.16 10.51
N CYS A 48 0.75 -9.81 9.32
CA CYS A 48 1.10 -8.55 8.67
C CYS A 48 0.76 -7.31 9.51
N VAL A 49 -0.40 -7.32 10.20
CA VAL A 49 -0.78 -6.22 11.09
C VAL A 49 0.14 -6.16 12.30
N SER A 50 0.44 -7.31 12.91
CA SER A 50 1.34 -7.40 14.07
C SER A 50 2.75 -6.91 13.73
N GLU A 51 3.29 -7.34 12.59
CA GLU A 51 4.58 -6.87 12.07
C GLU A 51 4.58 -5.36 11.79
N ALA A 52 3.48 -4.78 11.32
CA ALA A 52 3.39 -3.34 11.08
C ALA A 52 3.46 -2.51 12.38
N PHE A 53 2.87 -3.00 13.47
CA PHE A 53 3.00 -2.36 14.78
C PHE A 53 4.39 -2.59 15.39
N MET A 54 5.02 -3.74 15.13
CA MET A 54 6.41 -3.98 15.53
C MET A 54 7.37 -3.03 14.80
N ASP A 55 7.18 -2.83 13.49
CA ASP A 55 7.93 -1.85 12.71
C ASP A 55 7.73 -0.42 13.24
N LEU A 56 6.52 -0.08 13.69
CA LEU A 56 6.26 1.22 14.32
C LEU A 56 7.07 1.38 15.61
N TYR A 57 7.11 0.34 16.45
CA TYR A 57 7.90 0.34 17.68
C TYR A 57 9.40 0.52 17.39
N GLU A 58 9.94 -0.18 16.40
CA GLU A 58 11.35 -0.09 16.03
C GLU A 58 11.71 1.26 15.39
N ALA A 59 10.79 1.84 14.62
CA ALA A 59 10.99 3.10 13.93
C ALA A 59 10.64 4.35 14.76
N ARG A 60 10.17 4.19 16.00
CA ARG A 60 9.68 5.29 16.86
C ARG A 60 10.65 6.46 17.00
N ASP A 61 11.96 6.18 17.08
CA ASP A 61 13.00 7.19 17.27
C ASP A 61 13.31 7.96 15.98
N ARG A 62 12.99 7.35 14.83
CA ARG A 62 13.17 7.94 13.49
C ARG A 62 11.95 8.69 13.01
N PHE A 63 10.81 8.53 13.70
CA PHE A 63 9.56 9.13 13.33
C PHE A 63 9.52 10.60 13.74
N ASP A 64 9.42 11.46 12.73
CA ASP A 64 9.40 12.91 12.84
C ASP A 64 7.96 13.40 12.64
N LEU A 65 7.34 13.83 13.74
CA LEU A 65 5.94 14.28 13.77
C LEU A 65 5.70 15.53 12.91
N GLU A 66 6.74 16.31 12.61
CA GLU A 66 6.65 17.48 11.73
C GLU A 66 6.51 17.06 10.25
N LYS A 67 6.92 15.84 9.88
CA LYS A 67 6.91 15.34 8.49
C LYS A 67 5.72 14.45 8.17
N GLY A 68 4.90 14.08 9.14
CA GLY A 68 3.72 13.25 8.93
C GLY A 68 3.07 12.75 10.22
N THR A 69 1.94 12.06 10.07
CA THR A 69 1.18 11.52 11.21
C THR A 69 1.49 10.05 11.47
N VAL A 70 1.34 9.60 12.71
CA VAL A 70 1.48 8.16 13.07
C VAL A 70 0.54 7.31 12.22
N LYS A 71 -0.69 7.79 11.98
CA LYS A 71 -1.68 7.15 11.11
C LYS A 71 -1.14 6.92 9.69
N SER A 72 -0.60 7.97 9.05
CA SER A 72 -0.07 7.86 7.69
C SER A 72 1.17 6.96 7.63
N PHE A 73 2.03 7.00 8.64
CA PHE A 73 3.20 6.16 8.70
C PHE A 73 2.84 4.68 8.87
N LEU A 74 1.93 4.39 9.80
CA LEU A 74 1.43 3.04 10.05
C LEU A 74 0.69 2.47 8.83
N ALA A 75 -0.07 3.29 8.10
CA ALA A 75 -0.70 2.88 6.85
C ALA A 75 0.34 2.44 5.80
N VAL A 76 1.48 3.14 5.72
CA VAL A 76 2.60 2.76 4.83
C VAL A 76 3.24 1.44 5.29
N LEU A 77 3.46 1.26 6.59
CA LEU A 77 4.01 0.01 7.15
C LEU A 77 3.09 -1.18 6.86
N ALA A 78 1.79 -1.05 7.13
CA ALA A 78 0.80 -2.09 6.87
C ALA A 78 0.71 -2.45 5.37
N ALA A 79 0.69 -1.45 4.49
CA ALA A 79 0.66 -1.68 3.04
C ALA A 79 1.93 -2.38 2.55
N ARG A 80 3.09 -2.03 3.12
CA ARG A 80 4.37 -2.67 2.81
C ARG A 80 4.38 -4.13 3.25
N ARG A 81 4.00 -4.43 4.50
CA ARG A 81 3.92 -5.80 5.03
C ARG A 81 2.96 -6.67 4.21
N ALA A 82 1.78 -6.14 3.88
CA ALA A 82 0.83 -6.85 3.04
C ALA A 82 1.35 -7.12 1.63
N SER A 83 2.08 -6.16 1.02
CA SER A 83 2.67 -6.37 -0.32
C SER A 83 3.80 -7.40 -0.27
N ASP A 84 4.61 -7.39 0.79
CA ASP A 84 5.69 -8.35 1.00
C ASP A 84 5.14 -9.78 1.20
N CYS A 85 4.09 -9.94 2.01
CA CYS A 85 3.35 -11.19 2.20
C CYS A 85 2.69 -11.66 0.89
N CYS A 86 1.94 -10.79 0.19
CA CYS A 86 1.32 -11.09 -1.09
C CYS A 86 2.33 -11.67 -2.08
N ARG A 87 3.50 -11.03 -2.19
CA ARG A 87 4.59 -11.49 -3.06
C ARG A 87 5.18 -12.85 -2.62
N GLN A 88 5.24 -13.14 -1.33
CA GLN A 88 5.69 -14.44 -0.84
C GLN A 88 4.66 -15.54 -1.17
N LEU A 89 3.38 -15.28 -0.92
CA LEU A 89 2.27 -16.19 -1.23
C LEU A 89 2.19 -16.48 -2.74
N LEU A 90 2.34 -15.46 -3.59
CA LEU A 90 2.40 -15.59 -5.06
C LEU A 90 3.65 -16.32 -5.58
N LYS A 91 4.70 -16.48 -4.77
CA LYS A 91 5.87 -17.29 -5.13
C LYS A 91 5.71 -18.75 -4.73
N GLN A 92 5.00 -19.00 -3.64
CA GLN A 92 4.73 -20.33 -3.10
C GLN A 92 3.62 -21.03 -3.88
N GLN A 93 2.59 -20.28 -4.25
CA GLN A 93 1.63 -20.67 -5.27
C GLN A 93 2.29 -20.36 -6.60
N THR A 94 2.62 -21.35 -7.44
CA THR A 94 3.08 -21.13 -8.83
C THR A 94 1.95 -20.51 -9.66
N ALA A 95 1.58 -19.27 -9.36
CA ALA A 95 0.42 -18.60 -9.90
C ALA A 95 0.70 -18.13 -11.32
N SER A 96 -0.16 -18.53 -12.27
CA SER A 96 -0.10 -18.04 -13.63
C SER A 96 -0.38 -16.52 -13.65
N PRO A 97 0.11 -15.78 -14.64
CA PRO A 97 -0.15 -14.33 -14.76
C PRO A 97 -1.65 -13.93 -14.75
N GLU A 98 -2.54 -14.87 -15.03
CA GLU A 98 -4.00 -14.68 -15.11
C GLU A 98 -4.66 -14.57 -13.71
N GLU A 99 -4.06 -15.12 -12.65
CA GLU A 99 -4.61 -15.04 -11.29
C GLU A 99 -4.45 -13.65 -10.66
N LEU A 100 -3.50 -12.84 -11.18
CA LEU A 100 -3.28 -11.46 -10.76
C LEU A 100 -4.41 -10.51 -11.17
N GLU A 101 -5.15 -10.82 -12.24
CA GLU A 101 -6.32 -10.01 -12.66
C GLU A 101 -7.52 -10.20 -11.71
N LEU A 102 -7.61 -11.33 -11.00
CA LEU A 102 -8.71 -11.62 -10.06
C LEU A 102 -8.56 -10.97 -8.67
N VAL A 103 -7.35 -10.53 -8.29
CA VAL A 103 -7.10 -9.95 -6.97
C VAL A 103 -7.74 -8.55 -6.86
N GLY A 104 -7.82 -7.80 -7.98
CA GLY A 104 -8.44 -6.47 -8.03
C GLY A 104 -9.96 -6.44 -7.86
N SER A 105 -10.64 -7.58 -8.05
CA SER A 105 -12.11 -7.67 -8.16
C SER A 105 -12.82 -8.24 -6.93
N ARG A 106 -12.12 -8.62 -5.85
CA ARG A 106 -12.73 -9.37 -4.71
C ARG A 106 -12.94 -8.58 -3.40
N CYS A 107 -13.14 -7.27 -3.45
CA CYS A 107 -13.52 -6.49 -2.25
C CYS A 107 -14.71 -5.55 -2.51
N PRO A 108 -15.94 -5.96 -2.13
CA PRO A 108 -17.15 -5.15 -2.24
C PRO A 108 -17.05 -3.82 -1.48
N GLU A 109 -16.34 -3.75 -0.34
CA GLU A 109 -16.18 -2.49 0.38
C GLU A 109 -15.29 -1.47 -0.36
N LEU A 110 -14.46 -1.90 -1.31
CA LEU A 110 -13.70 -0.98 -2.16
C LEU A 110 -14.58 -0.35 -3.25
N GLU A 111 -15.70 -0.97 -3.64
CA GLU A 111 -16.63 -0.37 -4.61
C GLU A 111 -17.25 0.93 -4.06
N GLN A 112 -17.25 1.09 -2.74
CA GLN A 112 -17.80 2.25 -2.06
C GLN A 112 -16.76 3.34 -1.73
N LEU A 113 -15.48 3.18 -2.12
CA LEU A 113 -14.47 4.21 -1.91
C LEU A 113 -14.74 5.41 -2.85
N PRO A 114 -15.00 6.62 -2.31
CA PRO A 114 -15.14 7.82 -3.12
C PRO A 114 -13.88 8.02 -3.98
N GLY A 115 -14.06 8.13 -5.29
CA GLY A 115 -12.98 8.32 -6.25
C GLY A 115 -12.26 7.06 -6.75
N ARG A 116 -12.74 5.84 -6.43
CA ARG A 116 -12.19 4.61 -7.04
C ARG A 116 -12.46 4.52 -8.54
N MET A 117 -13.69 4.77 -8.99
CA MET A 117 -14.02 4.80 -10.42
C MET A 117 -13.18 5.85 -11.15
N GLU A 118 -13.06 7.04 -10.58
CA GLU A 118 -12.22 8.12 -11.12
C GLU A 118 -10.75 7.72 -11.21
N LEU A 119 -10.21 7.04 -10.17
CA LEU A 119 -8.85 6.53 -10.18
C LEU A 119 -8.66 5.42 -11.25
N LEU A 120 -9.64 4.53 -11.42
CA LEU A 120 -9.61 3.48 -12.43
C LEU A 120 -9.66 4.05 -13.84
N GLU A 121 -10.54 5.02 -14.11
CA GLU A 121 -10.58 5.76 -15.38
C GLU A 121 -9.26 6.47 -15.66
N ALA A 122 -8.69 7.15 -14.64
CA ALA A 122 -7.43 7.84 -14.77
C ALA A 122 -6.26 6.89 -15.04
N LEU A 123 -6.28 5.68 -14.46
CA LEU A 123 -5.30 4.63 -14.72
C LEU A 123 -5.47 4.01 -16.11
N GLU A 124 -6.70 3.80 -16.58
CA GLU A 124 -6.97 3.38 -17.96
C GLU A 124 -6.46 4.41 -18.98
N GLY A 125 -6.65 5.70 -18.70
CA GLY A 125 -6.14 6.80 -19.52
C GLY A 125 -4.62 6.89 -19.63
N LEU A 126 -3.85 6.16 -18.81
CA LEU A 126 -2.39 6.09 -18.95
C LEU A 126 -1.96 5.19 -20.13
N GLY A 127 -2.77 4.19 -20.48
CA GLY A 127 -2.46 3.18 -21.49
C GLY A 127 -1.32 2.23 -21.08
N GLU A 128 -1.15 1.15 -21.84
CA GLU A 128 -0.04 0.21 -21.63
C GLU A 128 1.28 0.73 -22.24
N PRO A 129 2.45 0.49 -21.62
CA PRO A 129 2.67 -0.31 -20.40
C PRO A 129 2.58 0.50 -19.09
N ASP A 130 2.18 1.77 -19.14
CA ASP A 130 2.22 2.67 -17.97
C ASP A 130 1.19 2.23 -16.91
N ARG A 131 -0.02 1.82 -17.32
CA ARG A 131 -1.03 1.25 -16.42
C ARG A 131 -0.51 0.05 -15.65
N GLU A 132 0.07 -0.94 -16.34
CA GLU A 132 0.64 -2.13 -15.71
C GLU A 132 1.80 -1.79 -14.76
N ILE A 133 2.65 -0.81 -15.11
CA ILE A 133 3.70 -0.32 -14.20
C ILE A 133 3.09 0.25 -12.91
N PHE A 134 2.01 1.02 -13.01
CA PHE A 134 1.34 1.59 -11.85
C PHE A 134 0.68 0.50 -10.99
N LEU A 135 0.03 -0.47 -11.61
CA LEU A 135 -0.57 -1.60 -10.91
C LEU A 135 0.50 -2.41 -10.18
N ARG A 136 1.59 -2.76 -10.85
CA ARG A 136 2.71 -3.48 -10.20
C ARG A 136 3.37 -2.68 -9.08
N LYS A 137 3.61 -1.37 -9.28
CA LYS A 137 4.27 -0.49 -8.30
C LYS A 137 3.40 -0.24 -7.08
N TYR A 138 2.14 0.14 -7.28
CA TYR A 138 1.29 0.64 -6.21
C TYR A 138 0.26 -0.37 -5.72
N TYR A 139 -0.14 -1.34 -6.52
CA TYR A 139 -1.09 -2.40 -6.14
C TYR A 139 -0.40 -3.70 -5.73
N LEU A 140 0.65 -4.13 -6.44
CA LEU A 140 1.44 -5.31 -6.06
C LEU A 140 2.66 -4.99 -5.19
N GLY A 141 2.96 -3.70 -4.98
CA GLY A 141 4.10 -3.25 -4.17
C GLY A 141 5.47 -3.71 -4.69
N GLN A 142 5.59 -4.01 -5.98
CA GLN A 142 6.84 -4.46 -6.59
C GLN A 142 7.86 -3.31 -6.63
N ARG A 143 9.13 -3.63 -6.36
CA ARG A 143 10.24 -2.67 -6.50
C ARG A 143 10.50 -2.39 -7.98
N THR A 144 11.06 -1.22 -8.30
CA THR A 144 11.38 -0.81 -9.69
C THR A 144 12.14 -1.92 -10.45
N LYS A 145 13.14 -2.54 -9.82
CA LYS A 145 13.90 -3.67 -10.39
C LYS A 145 13.05 -4.89 -10.76
N GLU A 146 12.01 -5.18 -9.99
CA GLU A 146 11.14 -6.35 -10.21
C GLU A 146 10.18 -6.06 -11.37
N ILE A 147 9.63 -4.84 -11.41
CA ILE A 147 8.79 -4.36 -12.52
C ILE A 147 9.58 -4.33 -13.82
N ALA A 148 10.81 -3.79 -13.77
CA ALA A 148 11.72 -3.73 -14.90
C ALA A 148 11.97 -5.12 -15.49
N ARG A 149 12.24 -6.12 -14.64
CA ARG A 149 12.39 -7.52 -15.09
C ARG A 149 11.11 -8.09 -15.67
N ALA A 150 9.97 -7.91 -14.98
CA ALA A 150 8.69 -8.47 -15.40
C ALA A 150 8.20 -7.92 -16.76
N LEU A 151 8.49 -6.65 -17.04
CA LEU A 151 8.07 -5.98 -18.27
C LEU A 151 9.18 -5.87 -19.32
N ASN A 152 10.34 -6.49 -19.08
CA ASN A 152 11.53 -6.39 -19.93
C ASN A 152 11.94 -4.92 -20.24
N LEU A 153 11.91 -4.07 -19.21
CA LEU A 153 12.28 -2.65 -19.26
C LEU A 153 13.56 -2.39 -18.44
N ARG A 154 14.19 -1.23 -18.66
CA ARG A 154 15.25 -0.74 -17.76
C ARG A 154 14.63 -0.10 -16.52
N GLU A 155 15.29 -0.21 -15.37
CA GLU A 155 14.81 0.42 -14.11
C GLU A 155 14.56 1.91 -14.26
N ASN A 156 15.49 2.64 -14.89
CA ASN A 156 15.33 4.07 -15.17
C ASN A 156 14.09 4.36 -16.05
N THR A 157 13.76 3.47 -17.00
CA THR A 157 12.54 3.60 -17.82
C THR A 157 11.28 3.48 -16.96
N VAL A 158 11.27 2.55 -16.00
CA VAL A 158 10.16 2.37 -15.06
C VAL A 158 10.01 3.62 -14.18
N ASP A 159 11.09 4.12 -13.59
CA ASP A 159 11.03 5.31 -12.73
C ASP A 159 10.59 6.58 -13.49
N GLN A 160 11.06 6.75 -14.74
CA GLN A 160 10.61 7.85 -15.61
C GLN A 160 9.12 7.73 -15.99
N LYS A 161 8.62 6.51 -16.24
CA LYS A 161 7.20 6.27 -16.52
C LYS A 161 6.34 6.53 -15.29
N VAL A 162 6.76 6.09 -14.11
CA VAL A 162 6.07 6.40 -12.84
C VAL A 162 6.04 7.91 -12.61
N GLY A 163 7.16 8.60 -12.73
CA GLY A 163 7.22 10.06 -12.55
C GLY A 163 6.30 10.82 -13.50
N ARG A 164 6.24 10.43 -14.78
CA ARG A 164 5.34 11.04 -15.77
C ARG A 164 3.88 10.69 -15.52
N GLY A 165 3.57 9.44 -15.18
CA GLY A 165 2.21 9.01 -14.86
C GLY A 165 1.65 9.74 -13.64
N LEU A 166 2.45 9.94 -12.58
CA LEU A 166 2.03 10.69 -11.40
C LEU A 166 1.68 12.14 -11.73
N LYS A 167 2.45 12.78 -12.63
CA LYS A 167 2.12 14.13 -13.11
C LYS A 167 0.80 14.15 -13.87
N LYS A 168 0.57 13.18 -14.76
CA LYS A 168 -0.69 13.07 -15.52
C LYS A 168 -1.88 12.85 -14.59
N LEU A 169 -1.78 11.90 -13.66
CA LEU A 169 -2.82 11.62 -12.68
C LEU A 169 -3.12 12.84 -11.80
N ARG A 170 -2.09 13.58 -11.37
CA ARG A 170 -2.27 14.82 -10.62
C ARG A 170 -3.08 15.86 -11.41
N VAL A 171 -2.69 16.15 -12.65
CA VAL A 171 -3.40 17.13 -13.50
C VAL A 171 -4.85 16.70 -13.72
N TRP A 172 -5.09 15.41 -13.95
CA TRP A 172 -6.43 14.86 -14.18
C TRP A 172 -7.33 15.00 -12.95
N LEU A 173 -6.80 14.72 -11.75
CA LEU A 173 -7.53 14.86 -10.49
C LEU A 173 -7.74 16.33 -10.09
N GLU A 174 -6.78 17.22 -10.39
CA GLU A 174 -6.89 18.67 -10.12
C GLU A 174 -7.89 19.35 -11.06
N GLY A 175 -7.91 18.97 -12.34
CA GLY A 175 -8.81 19.54 -13.35
C GLY A 175 -10.29 19.20 -13.16
N ARG A 176 -10.63 18.25 -12.29
CA ARG A 176 -12.01 17.82 -11.98
C ARG A 176 -12.51 18.29 -10.60
N ARG A 177 -11.71 19.04 -9.82
CA ARG A 177 -12.12 19.63 -8.52
C ARG A 177 -12.75 21.04 -8.64
N GLN A 178 -13.07 21.50 -9.85
CA GLN A 178 -13.85 22.71 -10.14
C GLN A 178 -15.20 22.31 -10.71
#